data_AF-A0A4Y2B832-F1
#
_entry.id   AF-A0A4Y2B832-F1
#
_cell.length_a   1.000
_cell.length_b   1.000
_cell.length_c   1.000
_cell.angle_alpha   90.00
_cell.angle_beta   90.00
_cell.angle_gamma   90.00
#
_symmetry.space_group_name_H-M   'P 1'
#
loop_
_entity.id
_entity.type
_entity.pdbx_description
1 polymer ?
#
loop_
_entity_poly.entity_id
_entity_poly.type
_entity_poly.pdbx_seq_one_letter_code
_entity_poly.pdbx_strand_id
1 'polypeptide(L)'
;MKEYYNQGATTVIFDGYPEGLPEKSINSAERLRRANRQTAPEVVFSYLMTVTMPRAQFLFNDCNKGRLIAIFSVKLEGDGFLVKKPTKDADHMIVTNAIVAAEEHTYAVLV
;
A
#
# COMPACT_ATOMS: atom_id res chain seq x y z
N MET A 1 -1.92 -6.15 -15.54
CA MET A 1 -2.95 -5.94 -14.49
C MET A 1 -4.34 -5.85 -15.09
N LYS A 2 -4.58 -4.98 -16.09
CA LYS A 2 -5.86 -4.91 -16.82
C LYS A 2 -6.30 -6.23 -17.49
N GLU A 3 -5.34 -7.05 -17.89
CA GLU A 3 -5.59 -8.37 -18.50
C GLU A 3 -6.13 -9.42 -17.53
N TYR A 4 -5.94 -9.22 -16.22
CA TYR A 4 -6.27 -10.21 -15.19
C TYR A 4 -7.32 -9.71 -14.17
N TYR A 5 -7.47 -8.39 -14.04
CA TYR A 5 -8.35 -7.77 -13.06
C TYR A 5 -9.28 -6.77 -13.74
N ASN A 6 -10.58 -6.90 -13.47
CA ASN A 6 -11.60 -6.01 -13.98
C ASN A 6 -11.55 -4.67 -13.24
N GLN A 7 -11.29 -3.58 -13.97
CA GLN A 7 -11.10 -2.22 -13.45
C GLN A 7 -12.28 -1.73 -12.61
N GLY A 8 -13.51 -2.08 -12.98
CA GLY A 8 -14.73 -1.66 -12.27
C GLY A 8 -15.15 -2.52 -11.09
N ALA A 9 -14.53 -3.70 -10.91
CA ALA A 9 -14.87 -4.65 -9.85
C ALA A 9 -13.69 -4.94 -8.91
N THR A 10 -12.51 -4.36 -9.17
CA THR A 10 -11.30 -4.59 -8.40
C THR A 10 -10.96 -3.36 -7.57
N THR A 11 -10.87 -3.55 -6.26
CA THR A 11 -10.34 -2.55 -5.34
C THR A 11 -8.90 -2.88 -4.97
N VAL A 12 -7.97 -1.96 -5.21
CA VAL A 12 -6.58 -2.09 -4.79
C VAL A 12 -6.40 -1.42 -3.44
N ILE A 13 -5.87 -2.16 -2.48
CA ILE A 13 -5.60 -1.67 -1.13
C ILE A 13 -4.10 -1.69 -0.92
N PHE A 14 -3.49 -0.52 -0.77
CA PHE A 14 -2.09 -0.45 -0.36
C PHE A 14 -2.01 -0.60 1.14
N ASP A 15 -1.10 -1.44 1.63
CA ASP A 15 -0.69 -1.38 3.03
C ASP A 15 0.10 -0.07 3.24
N GLY A 16 -0.66 0.95 3.63
CA GLY A 16 -0.17 2.30 3.86
C GLY A 16 0.29 2.44 5.30
N TYR A 17 1.46 3.05 5.47
CA TYR A 17 1.89 3.53 6.78
C TYR A 17 1.36 4.96 6.92
N PRO A 18 0.37 5.21 7.79
CA PRO A 18 -0.07 6.57 8.05
C PRO A 18 1.06 7.35 8.73
N GLU A 19 1.40 8.50 8.16
CA GLU A 19 2.23 9.49 8.83
C GLU A 19 1.48 9.99 10.08
N GLY A 20 2.08 9.79 11.26
CA GLY A 20 1.60 10.41 12.49
C GLY A 20 0.49 9.68 13.27
N LEU A 21 0.31 8.36 13.15
CA LEU A 21 -0.55 7.64 14.10
C LEU A 21 0.03 7.69 15.53
N PRO A 22 -0.83 7.78 16.57
CA PRO A 22 -0.39 7.77 17.96
C PRO A 22 0.40 6.50 18.28
N GLU A 23 1.45 6.65 19.10
CA GLU A 23 2.43 5.65 19.54
C GLU A 23 1.86 4.34 20.13
N LYS A 24 0.53 4.20 20.26
CA LYS A 24 -0.15 3.07 20.92
C LYS A 24 -0.94 2.18 19.97
N SER A 25 -0.31 1.66 18.93
CA SER A 25 -0.80 0.44 18.26
C SER A 25 0.28 -0.63 18.35
N ILE A 26 -0.08 -1.92 18.33
CA ILE A 26 0.89 -3.03 18.34
C ILE A 26 1.94 -2.88 17.21
N ASN A 27 1.56 -2.21 16.11
CA ASN A 27 2.43 -1.87 15.00
C ASN A 27 3.52 -0.83 15.34
N SER A 28 3.34 0.07 16.32
CA SER A 28 4.34 1.10 16.65
C SER A 28 5.61 0.53 17.28
N ALA A 29 5.49 -0.49 18.13
CA ALA A 29 6.64 -1.11 18.78
C ALA A 29 7.52 -1.89 17.79
N GLU A 30 6.90 -2.66 16.89
CA GLU A 30 7.62 -3.36 15.83
C GLU A 30 8.18 -2.36 14.79
N ARG A 31 7.46 -1.27 14.49
CA ARG A 31 7.98 -0.15 13.68
C ARG A 31 9.22 0.47 14.32
N LEU A 32 9.20 0.78 15.61
CA LEU A 32 10.34 1.38 16.33
C LEU A 32 11.53 0.41 16.37
N ARG A 33 11.29 -0.88 16.59
CA ARG A 33 12.35 -1.91 16.53
C ARG A 33 12.99 -2.00 15.15
N ARG A 34 12.24 -1.82 14.07
CA ARG A 34 12.77 -1.76 12.70
C ARG A 34 13.50 -0.44 12.46
N ALA A 35 12.86 0.70 12.72
CA ALA A 35 13.44 2.04 12.51
C ALA A 35 14.81 2.21 13.19
N ASN A 36 14.98 1.66 14.39
CA ASN A 36 16.25 1.73 15.14
C ASN A 36 17.39 0.86 14.57
N ARG A 37 17.15 0.03 13.55
CA ARG A 37 18.15 -0.94 13.06
C ARG A 37 18.92 -0.50 11.81
N GLN A 38 18.37 0.28 10.88
CA GLN A 38 19.09 0.68 9.65
C GLN A 38 18.53 1.97 9.02
N THR A 39 19.41 2.84 8.53
CA THR A 39 19.07 4.05 7.76
C THR A 39 19.29 3.80 6.26
N ALA A 40 18.20 3.58 5.53
CA ALA A 40 18.23 3.60 4.06
C ALA A 40 18.02 5.05 3.57
N PRO A 41 18.81 5.53 2.59
CA PRO A 41 18.65 6.90 2.11
C PRO A 41 17.33 7.07 1.34
N GLU A 42 16.78 8.29 1.41
CA GLU A 42 15.67 8.66 0.54
C GLU A 42 16.17 8.70 -0.92
N VAL A 43 15.37 8.15 -1.82
CA VAL A 43 15.61 8.16 -3.25
C VAL A 43 14.56 9.04 -3.91
N VAL A 44 15.03 9.99 -4.72
CA VAL A 44 14.16 10.74 -5.64
C VAL A 44 14.07 9.95 -6.94
N PHE A 45 12.88 9.48 -7.29
CA PHE A 45 12.64 8.67 -8.47
C PHE A 45 11.32 9.04 -9.15
N SER A 46 11.20 8.71 -10.43
CA SER A 46 9.98 8.83 -11.22
C SER A 46 9.61 7.50 -11.86
N TYR A 47 8.45 7.44 -12.50
CA TYR A 47 7.96 6.22 -13.16
C TYR A 47 8.85 5.71 -14.30
N LEU A 48 9.74 6.55 -14.84
CA LEU A 48 10.67 6.21 -15.92
C LEU A 48 12.05 5.77 -15.42
N MET A 49 12.31 5.87 -14.11
CA MET A 49 13.62 5.62 -13.54
C MET A 49 13.74 4.19 -13.04
N THR A 50 14.90 3.58 -13.31
CA THR A 50 15.29 2.33 -12.65
C THR A 50 16.05 2.64 -11.37
N VAL A 51 15.50 2.25 -10.22
CA VAL A 51 16.17 2.39 -8.93
C VAL A 51 17.21 1.26 -8.79
N THR A 52 18.48 1.63 -8.63
CA THR A 52 19.60 0.67 -8.46
C THR A 52 19.75 0.17 -7.02
N MET A 53 19.07 0.80 -6.07
CA MET A 53 19.06 0.37 -4.68
C MET A 53 18.38 -1.00 -4.52
N PRO A 54 18.91 -1.91 -3.69
CA PRO A 54 18.25 -3.17 -3.40
C PRO A 54 16.83 -2.95 -2.88
N ARG A 55 15.87 -3.75 -3.37
CA ARG A 55 14.45 -3.65 -3.00
C ARG A 55 14.22 -3.58 -1.49
N ALA A 56 14.90 -4.44 -0.72
CA ALA A 56 14.75 -4.48 0.73
C ALA A 56 15.16 -3.15 1.39
N GLN A 57 16.24 -2.53 0.92
CA GLN A 57 16.73 -1.24 1.42
C GLN A 57 15.80 -0.10 0.98
N PHE A 58 15.38 -0.11 -0.28
CA PHE A 58 14.46 0.90 -0.82
C PHE A 58 13.12 0.90 -0.08
N LEU A 59 12.51 -0.27 0.06
CA LEU A 59 11.25 -0.43 0.79
C LEU A 59 11.43 -0.30 2.30
N PHE A 60 12.65 -0.20 2.84
CA PHE A 60 12.82 0.03 4.28
C PHE A 60 12.45 1.47 4.64
N ASN A 61 12.89 2.44 3.83
CA ASN A 61 12.65 3.85 4.04
C ASN A 61 11.17 4.21 3.79
N ASP A 62 10.51 4.79 4.79
CA ASP A 62 9.08 5.10 4.71
C ASP A 62 8.76 6.21 3.69
N CYS A 63 9.66 7.19 3.49
CA CYS A 63 9.50 8.21 2.44
C CYS A 63 9.53 7.56 1.04
N ASN A 64 10.44 6.60 0.82
CA ASN A 64 10.54 5.86 -0.45
C ASN A 64 9.29 5.02 -0.70
N LYS A 65 8.83 4.27 0.32
CA LYS A 65 7.56 3.53 0.26
C LYS A 65 6.39 4.45 -0.07
N GLY A 66 6.27 5.57 0.65
CA GLY A 66 5.19 6.54 0.50
C GLY A 66 5.14 7.12 -0.91
N ARG A 67 6.29 7.56 -1.44
CA ARG A 67 6.41 8.05 -2.83
C ARG A 67 6.08 6.96 -3.84
N LEU A 68 6.49 5.70 -3.59
CA LEU A 68 6.18 4.57 -4.47
C LEU A 68 4.67 4.32 -4.53
N ILE A 69 4.01 4.26 -3.37
CA ILE A 69 2.57 4.09 -3.26
C ILE A 69 1.84 5.23 -3.96
N ALA A 70 2.28 6.48 -3.80
CA ALA A 70 1.69 7.64 -4.46
C ALA A 70 1.74 7.50 -5.99
N ILE A 71 2.90 7.16 -6.56
CA ILE A 71 3.06 6.96 -8.00
C ILE A 71 2.16 5.84 -8.52
N PHE A 72 2.11 4.70 -7.82
CA PHE A 72 1.24 3.59 -8.23
C PHE A 72 -0.24 3.93 -8.07
N SER A 73 -0.63 4.66 -7.03
CA SER A 73 -2.03 5.07 -6.83
C SER A 73 -2.53 5.86 -8.02
N VAL A 74 -1.79 6.90 -8.41
CA VAL A 74 -2.12 7.75 -9.56
C VAL A 74 -2.20 6.91 -10.85
N LYS A 75 -1.27 5.98 -11.04
CA LYS A 75 -1.26 5.14 -12.25
C LYS A 75 -2.46 4.20 -12.30
N LEU A 76 -2.80 3.56 -11.18
CA LEU A 76 -3.91 2.61 -11.08
C LEU A 76 -5.27 3.29 -11.20
N GLU A 77 -5.44 4.45 -10.56
CA GLU A 77 -6.63 5.28 -10.69
C GLU A 77 -6.82 5.77 -12.13
N GLY A 78 -5.75 6.26 -12.77
CA GLY A 78 -5.77 6.62 -14.19
C GLY A 78 -6.03 5.42 -15.13
N ASP A 79 -5.79 4.20 -14.64
CA ASP A 79 -6.11 2.95 -15.31
C ASP A 79 -7.51 2.41 -14.97
N GLY A 80 -8.31 3.15 -14.18
CA GLY A 80 -9.71 2.85 -13.87
C GLY A 80 -9.94 2.03 -12.61
N PHE A 81 -8.91 1.72 -11.84
CA PHE A 81 -9.03 0.96 -10.59
C PHE A 81 -9.41 1.85 -9.41
N LEU A 82 -10.23 1.32 -8.50
CA LEU A 82 -10.45 1.96 -7.20
C LEU A 82 -9.26 1.68 -6.28
N VAL A 83 -8.53 2.72 -5.89
CA VAL A 83 -7.43 2.61 -4.94
C VAL A 83 -7.88 3.11 -3.57
N LYS A 84 -7.64 2.32 -2.53
CA LYS A 84 -7.89 2.70 -1.13
C LYS A 84 -6.59 2.64 -0.33
N LYS A 85 -6.44 3.59 0.60
CA LYS A 85 -5.32 3.63 1.57
C LYS A 85 -5.91 3.56 2.99
N PRO A 86 -5.59 2.52 3.77
CA PRO A 86 -6.09 2.35 5.12
C PRO A 86 -5.45 3.39 6.05
N THR A 87 -6.24 3.94 6.95
CA THR A 87 -5.77 4.86 8.00
C THR A 87 -5.10 4.14 9.17
N LYS A 88 -5.25 2.81 9.27
CA LYS A 88 -4.76 2.02 10.41
C LYS A 88 -4.17 0.67 9.99
N ASP A 89 -4.99 -0.17 9.36
CA ASP A 89 -4.64 -1.55 9.03
C ASP A 89 -5.28 -1.94 7.69
N ALA A 90 -4.45 -2.41 6.76
CA ALA A 90 -4.91 -2.91 5.47
C ALA A 90 -5.75 -4.17 5.64
N ASP A 91 -5.38 -5.07 6.55
CA ASP A 91 -6.04 -6.36 6.74
C ASP A 91 -7.50 -6.14 7.16
N HIS A 92 -7.73 -5.26 8.13
CA HIS A 92 -9.07 -4.84 8.52
C HIS A 92 -9.87 -4.29 7.33
N MET A 93 -9.26 -3.44 6.50
CA MET A 93 -9.96 -2.82 5.36
C MET A 93 -10.23 -3.83 4.23
N ILE A 94 -9.34 -4.79 4.01
CA ILE A 94 -9.53 -5.91 3.08
C ILE A 94 -10.73 -6.75 3.52
N VAL A 95 -10.77 -7.16 4.79
CA VAL A 95 -11.88 -7.96 5.34
C VAL A 95 -13.20 -7.19 5.27
N THR A 96 -13.20 -5.92 5.68
CA THR A 96 -14.40 -5.07 5.64
C THR A 96 -14.91 -4.93 4.21
N ASN A 97 -14.04 -4.66 3.24
CA ASN A 97 -14.45 -4.53 1.84
C ASN A 97 -14.95 -5.86 1.26
N ALA A 98 -14.38 -7.00 1.68
CA ALA A 98 -14.83 -8.32 1.25
C ALA A 98 -16.24 -8.64 1.75
N ILE A 99 -16.56 -8.28 3.00
CA ILE A 99 -17.90 -8.47 3.58
C ILE A 99 -18.92 -7.65 2.78
N VAL A 100 -18.65 -6.37 2.55
CA VAL A 100 -19.53 -5.50 1.76
C VAL A 100 -19.70 -6.05 0.33
N ALA A 101 -18.61 -6.46 -0.31
CA ALA A 101 -18.68 -7.04 -1.66
C ALA A 101 -19.49 -8.34 -1.71
N ALA A 102 -19.47 -9.15 -0.65
CA ALA A 102 -20.27 -10.38 -0.56
C ALA A 102 -21.77 -10.12 -0.34
N GLU A 103 -22.14 -8.96 0.21
CA GLU A 103 -23.55 -8.54 0.31
C GLU A 103 -24.08 -8.05 -1.05
N GLU A 104 -23.22 -7.43 -1.85
CA GLU A 104 -23.59 -6.84 -3.15
C GLU A 104 -23.43 -7.81 -4.35
N HIS A 105 -22.63 -8.88 -4.21
CA HIS A 105 -22.27 -9.79 -5.28
C HIS A 105 -22.34 -11.27 -4.87
N THR A 106 -22.57 -12.15 -5.85
CA THR A 106 -22.69 -13.60 -5.62
C THR A 106 -21.39 -14.25 -5.12
N TYR A 107 -20.23 -13.64 -5.38
CA TYR A 107 -18.94 -14.10 -4.92
C TYR A 107 -17.97 -12.92 -4.76
N ALA A 108 -17.13 -12.97 -3.73
CA ALA A 108 -16.02 -12.05 -3.50
C ALA A 108 -14.72 -12.86 -3.41
N VAL A 109 -13.68 -12.41 -4.12
CA VAL A 109 -12.36 -13.09 -4.15
C VAL A 109 -11.31 -12.15 -3.57
N LEU A 110 -10.58 -12.65 -2.58
CA LEU A 110 -9.41 -12.01 -1.99
C LEU A 110 -8.15 -12.66 -2.55
N VAL A 111 -7.22 -11.85 -3.05
CA VAL A 111 -5.96 -12.28 -3.68
C VAL A 111 -4.79 -11.58 -3.02
#